data_AF-A0A482ZDF2-F1
#
_entry.id   AF-A0A482ZDF2-F1
#
_cell.length_a   1.000
_cell.length_b   1.000
_cell.length_c   1.000
_cell.angle_alpha   90.00
_cell.angle_beta   90.00
_cell.angle_gamma   90.00
#
_symmetry.space_group_name_H-M   'P 1'
#
loop_
_entity.id
_entity.type
_entity.pdbx_description
1 polymer ?
#
loop_
_entity_poly.entity_id
_entity_poly.type
_entity_poly.pdbx_seq_one_letter_code
_entity_poly.pdbx_strand_id
1 'polypeptide(L)'
;MLNFDTKLKIFTEILGKSETSYIDDIYESIYVYSENMDFDFLNKLNSKKEIVNWTNKLRGRIVMCESEDGVENIFYNYVENG
;
A
#
# COMPACT_ATOMS: atom_id res chain seq x y z
N MET A 1 16.42 9.79 -8.41
CA MET A 1 15.70 8.61 -7.87
C MET A 1 15.56 8.82 -6.37
N LEU A 2 14.38 8.62 -5.80
CA LEU A 2 14.21 8.71 -4.34
C LEU A 2 14.94 7.54 -3.66
N ASN A 3 15.57 7.78 -2.51
CA ASN A 3 16.12 6.69 -1.69
C ASN A 3 14.99 5.91 -1.01
N PHE A 4 15.27 4.68 -0.59
CA PHE A 4 14.29 3.78 0.01
C PHE A 4 13.57 4.41 1.21
N ASP A 5 14.33 4.99 2.16
CA ASP A 5 13.76 5.64 3.35
C ASP A 5 12.75 6.73 3.01
N THR A 6 13.01 7.53 1.98
CA THR A 6 12.06 8.56 1.52
C THR A 6 10.82 7.93 0.92
N LYS A 7 10.96 6.82 0.18
CA LYS A 7 9.81 6.11 -0.40
C LYS A 7 8.95 5.49 0.69
N LEU A 8 9.58 4.82 1.66
CA LEU A 8 8.91 4.21 2.80
C LEU A 8 8.18 5.25 3.62
N LYS A 9 8.82 6.39 3.92
CA LYS A 9 8.18 7.50 4.63
C LYS A 9 6.94 8.03 3.90
N ILE A 10 7.02 8.22 2.58
CA ILE A 10 5.85 8.68 1.79
C ILE A 10 4.74 7.63 1.85
N PHE A 11 5.08 6.35 1.70
CA PHE A 11 4.13 5.25 1.77
C PHE A 11 3.40 5.19 3.11
N THR A 12 4.14 5.20 4.23
CA THR A 12 3.57 5.15 5.58
C THR A 12 2.78 6.41 5.93
N GLU A 13 3.21 7.59 5.46
CA GLU A 13 2.42 8.83 5.60
C GLU A 13 1.08 8.78 4.85
N ILE A 14 0.97 8.02 3.76
CA ILE A 14 -0.30 7.86 3.04
C ILE A 14 -1.22 6.91 3.77
N LEU A 15 -0.68 5.82 4.33
CA LEU A 15 -1.44 4.87 5.15
C LEU A 15 -1.89 5.49 6.47
N GLY A 16 -1.04 6.28 7.13
CA GLY A 16 -1.39 6.94 8.40
C GLY A 16 -2.37 8.13 8.28
N LYS A 17 -2.86 8.46 7.08
CA LYS A 17 -3.84 9.53 6.84
C LYS A 17 -5.25 8.95 6.77
N SER A 18 -5.78 8.58 7.92
CA SER A 18 -7.11 7.98 8.06
C SER A 18 -8.00 8.78 9.01
N GLU A 19 -9.31 8.73 8.74
CA GLU A 19 -10.38 9.48 9.39
C GLU A 19 -11.39 8.57 10.12
N THR A 20 -11.26 7.22 10.07
CA THR A 20 -12.14 6.24 10.75
C THR A 20 -11.43 4.93 11.14
N SER A 21 -11.92 4.26 12.20
CA SER A 21 -11.28 3.05 12.78
C SER A 21 -11.25 1.84 11.85
N TYR A 22 -12.29 1.62 11.03
CA TYR A 22 -12.32 0.49 10.09
C TYR A 22 -11.23 0.60 9.02
N ILE A 23 -11.00 1.82 8.56
CA ILE A 23 -9.99 2.12 7.56
C ILE A 23 -8.58 1.95 8.14
N ASP A 24 -8.40 2.19 9.44
CA ASP A 24 -7.13 1.97 10.15
C ASP A 24 -6.73 0.48 10.13
N ASP A 25 -7.67 -0.44 10.40
CA ASP A 25 -7.42 -1.89 10.39
C ASP A 25 -6.96 -2.40 9.02
N ILE A 26 -7.54 -1.85 7.95
CA ILE A 26 -7.13 -2.15 6.57
C ILE A 26 -5.71 -1.66 6.31
N TYR A 27 -5.37 -0.46 6.78
CA TYR A 27 -4.06 0.13 6.54
C TYR A 27 -2.96 -0.53 7.35
N GLU A 28 -3.26 -0.96 8.57
CA GLU A 28 -2.39 -1.85 9.34
C GLU A 28 -2.15 -3.14 8.56
N SER A 29 -3.20 -3.76 8.01
CA SER A 29 -3.09 -4.96 7.19
C SER A 29 -2.18 -4.74 5.97
N ILE A 30 -2.36 -3.66 5.22
CA ILE A 30 -1.49 -3.29 4.08
C ILE A 30 -0.03 -3.16 4.53
N TYR A 31 0.21 -2.51 5.67
CA TYR A 31 1.56 -2.32 6.19
C TYR A 31 2.21 -3.65 6.54
N VAL A 32 1.50 -4.53 7.27
CA VAL A 32 1.98 -5.86 7.64
C VAL A 32 2.32 -6.71 6.41
N TYR A 33 1.47 -6.73 5.38
CA TYR A 33 1.79 -7.45 4.15
C TYR A 33 2.96 -6.84 3.38
N SER A 34 3.11 -5.51 3.43
CA SER A 34 4.25 -4.83 2.82
C SER A 34 5.56 -5.19 3.52
N GLU A 35 5.55 -5.30 4.85
CA GLU A 35 6.69 -5.73 5.66
C GLU A 35 7.08 -7.18 5.35
N ASN A 36 6.10 -8.08 5.22
CA ASN A 36 6.34 -9.48 4.81
C ASN A 36 6.98 -9.64 3.42
N MET A 37 6.90 -8.61 2.57
CA MET A 37 7.49 -8.59 1.23
C MET A 37 8.68 -7.62 1.11
N ASP A 38 9.29 -7.23 2.24
CA ASP A 38 10.44 -6.32 2.30
C ASP A 38 10.22 -4.98 1.54
N PHE A 39 8.97 -4.57 1.38
CA PHE A 39 8.56 -3.41 0.58
C PHE A 39 9.12 -3.39 -0.85
N ASP A 40 9.37 -4.55 -1.45
CA ASP A 40 10.04 -4.66 -2.76
C ASP A 40 9.37 -3.86 -3.88
N PHE A 41 8.04 -3.70 -3.82
CA PHE A 41 7.30 -2.88 -4.78
C PHE A 41 7.75 -1.41 -4.78
N LEU A 42 8.23 -0.85 -3.66
CA LEU A 42 8.74 0.52 -3.60
C LEU A 42 9.98 0.71 -4.46
N ASN A 43 10.77 -0.33 -4.70
CA ASN A 43 11.94 -0.27 -5.56
C ASN A 43 11.56 0.06 -7.01
N LYS A 44 10.36 -0.34 -7.45
CA LYS A 44 9.83 -0.08 -8.81
C LYS A 44 9.33 1.35 -9.01
N LEU A 45 9.12 2.12 -7.94
CA LEU A 45 8.54 3.47 -7.98
C LEU A 45 9.64 4.54 -7.93
N ASN A 46 9.67 5.48 -8.88
CA ASN A 46 10.80 6.40 -9.07
C ASN A 46 10.56 7.82 -8.52
N SER A 47 9.31 8.17 -8.27
CA SER A 47 8.88 9.50 -7.88
C SER A 47 7.82 9.49 -6.78
N LYS A 48 7.73 10.59 -6.03
CA LYS A 48 6.66 10.78 -5.05
C LYS A 48 5.27 10.62 -5.67
N LYS A 49 5.08 11.11 -6.90
CA LYS A 49 3.80 11.00 -7.61
C LYS A 49 3.43 9.54 -7.90
N GLU A 50 4.40 8.72 -8.30
CA GLU A 50 4.15 7.28 -8.52
C GLU A 50 3.80 6.57 -7.22
N ILE A 51 4.51 6.85 -6.13
CA ILE A 51 4.24 6.26 -4.81
C ILE A 51 2.84 6.64 -4.35
N VAL A 52 2.49 7.92 -4.40
CA VAL A 52 1.14 8.40 -4.05
C VAL A 52 0.06 7.73 -4.90
N ASN A 53 0.24 7.70 -6.22
CA ASN A 53 -0.74 7.11 -7.12
C ASN A 53 -0.89 5.60 -6.91
N TRP A 54 0.21 4.89 -6.70
CA TRP A 54 0.23 3.44 -6.49
C TRP A 54 -0.45 3.10 -5.16
N THR A 55 -0.07 3.75 -4.06
CA THR A 55 -0.68 3.49 -2.74
C THR A 55 -2.17 3.82 -2.72
N ASN A 56 -2.59 4.91 -3.35
CA ASN A 56 -4.02 5.26 -3.42
C ASN A 56 -4.83 4.27 -4.28
N LYS A 57 -4.26 3.75 -5.35
CA LYS A 57 -4.90 2.70 -6.16
C LYS A 57 -5.06 1.41 -5.37
N LEU A 58 -4.03 0.99 -4.65
CA LEU A 58 -4.08 -0.17 -3.77
C LEU A 58 -5.18 0.00 -2.70
N ARG A 59 -5.20 1.14 -1.99
CA ARG A 59 -6.26 1.49 -1.03
C ARG A 59 -7.65 1.37 -1.65
N GLY A 60 -7.85 1.96 -2.82
CA GLY A 60 -9.13 1.92 -3.52
C GLY A 60 -9.56 0.50 -3.88
N ARG A 61 -8.62 -0.34 -4.35
CA ARG A 61 -8.90 -1.75 -4.66
C ARG A 61 -9.29 -2.54 -3.43
N ILE A 62 -8.58 -2.37 -2.32
CA ILE A 62 -8.87 -3.10 -1.08
C ILE A 62 -10.25 -2.70 -0.54
N VAL A 63 -10.55 -1.41 -0.45
CA VAL A 63 -11.87 -0.94 0.00
C VAL A 63 -13.01 -1.45 -0.89
N MET A 64 -12.76 -1.66 -2.19
CA MET A 64 -13.78 -2.16 -3.12
C MET A 64 -13.97 -3.68 -3.07
N CYS A 65 -12.92 -4.45 -2.79
CA CYS A 65 -12.92 -5.89 -3.03
C CYS A 65 -12.62 -6.74 -1.78
N GLU A 66 -12.25 -6.16 -0.64
CA GLU A 66 -11.82 -6.92 0.54
C GLU A 66 -12.86 -7.89 1.08
N SER A 67 -14.15 -7.58 0.92
CA SER A 67 -15.25 -8.45 1.38
C SER A 67 -15.35 -9.74 0.57
N GLU A 68 -14.81 -9.75 -0.64
CA GLU A 68 -14.85 -10.88 -1.58
C GLU A 68 -13.53 -11.64 -1.60
N ASP A 69 -12.41 -10.93 -1.72
CA ASP A 69 -11.09 -11.53 -1.96
C ASP A 69 -10.17 -11.49 -0.73
N GLY A 70 -10.47 -10.67 0.28
CA GLY A 70 -9.57 -10.42 1.42
C GLY A 70 -8.39 -9.50 1.09
N VAL A 71 -7.94 -8.72 2.07
CA VAL A 71 -6.86 -7.72 1.90
C VAL A 71 -5.56 -8.36 1.39
N GLU A 72 -5.21 -9.53 1.91
CA GLU A 72 -4.01 -10.28 1.56
C GLU A 72 -3.95 -10.61 0.06
N ASN A 73 -4.98 -11.26 -0.47
CA ASN A 73 -5.01 -11.67 -1.88
C ASN A 73 -5.01 -10.45 -2.81
N ILE A 74 -5.74 -9.39 -2.45
CA ILE A 74 -5.75 -8.15 -3.24
C ILE A 74 -4.35 -7.52 -3.25
N PHE A 75 -3.69 -7.49 -2.10
CA PHE A 75 -2.33 -6.96 -1.97
C PHE A 75 -1.33 -7.75 -2.83
N TYR A 76 -1.27 -9.08 -2.66
CA TYR A 76 -0.37 -9.94 -3.43
C TYR A 76 -0.63 -9.83 -4.93
N ASN A 77 -1.90 -9.94 -5.37
CA ASN A 77 -2.25 -9.80 -6.77
C ASN A 77 -1.81 -8.44 -7.34
N TYR A 78 -1.97 -7.36 -6.57
CA TYR A 78 -1.60 -6.02 -7.01
C TYR A 78 -0.08 -5.79 -7.03
N VAL A 79 0.68 -6.41 -6.12
CA VAL A 79 2.14 -6.31 -6.07
C VAL A 79 2.81 -7.19 -7.13
N GLU A 80 2.26 -8.37 -7.39
CA GLU A 80 2.80 -9.33 -8.36
C GLU A 80 2.38 -9.01 -9.81
N ASN A 81 1.14 -8.57 -10.03
CA ASN A 81 0.56 -8.41 -11.38
C ASN A 81 0.17 -6.95 -11.74
N GLY A 82 0.37 -5.98 -10.84
CA GLY A 82 -0.08 -4.59 -11.00
C GLY A 82 1.01 -3.56 -11.34
#